data_AF-A0A382CVI9-F1
#
_entry.id   AF-A0A382CVI9-F1
#
_cell.length_a   1.000
_cell.length_b   1.000
_cell.length_c   1.000
_cell.angle_alpha   90.00
_cell.angle_beta   90.00
_cell.angle_gamma   90.00
#
_symmetry.space_group_name_H-M   'P 1'
#
loop_
_entity.id
_entity.type
_entity.pdbx_description
1 polymer ?
#
loop_
_entity_poly.entity_id
_entity_poly.type
_entity_poly.pdbx_seq_one_letter_code
_entity_poly.pdbx_strand_id
1 'polypeptide(L)'
;MKLIKSWIERVSVKSRRGKAASHIALSDPQALKRLQRATQDLERLVKLGKDGRNKRDLLEERLDVVDRRGIYNKKKVKQAEKENHLLAKRIDRIIHKIGPRGLKKDLRELSIMMQATQRALFLDPTALSYPHKLSTRRFKLFSQNEEDGITHAIFDTVGEGSRRFVEIG
;
A
#
# COMPACT_ATOMS: atom_id res chain seq x y z
N MET A 1 0.31 -30.14 33.07
CA MET A 1 -0.83 -29.28 32.64
C MET A 1 -0.96 -27.95 33.38
N LYS A 2 -0.58 -27.79 34.67
CA LYS A 2 -0.77 -26.52 35.42
C LYS A 2 0.17 -25.36 35.01
N LEU A 3 1.39 -25.66 34.53
CA LEU A 3 2.38 -24.63 34.17
C LEU A 3 2.08 -23.88 32.87
N ILE A 4 1.36 -24.50 31.93
CA ILE A 4 1.09 -23.93 30.60
C ILE A 4 -0.01 -22.86 30.66
N LYS A 5 -1.04 -23.04 31.51
CA LYS A 5 -2.08 -22.01 31.74
C LYS A 5 -1.49 -20.71 32.30
N SER A 6 -0.53 -20.81 33.23
CA SER A 6 0.17 -19.66 33.84
C SER A 6 1.04 -18.87 32.85
N TRP A 7 1.54 -19.52 31.79
CA TRP A 7 2.30 -18.83 30.73
C TRP A 7 1.37 -18.15 29.73
N ILE A 8 0.25 -18.80 29.37
CA ILE A 8 -0.78 -18.27 28.46
C ILE A 8 -1.46 -17.01 29.04
N GLU A 9 -1.74 -16.99 30.34
CA GLU A 9 -2.31 -15.79 31.01
C GLU A 9 -1.32 -14.61 31.06
N ARG A 10 -0.01 -14.89 31.20
CA ARG A 10 1.03 -13.85 31.24
C ARG A 10 1.29 -13.16 29.90
N VAL A 11 1.13 -13.87 28.79
CA VAL A 11 1.31 -13.29 27.44
C VAL A 11 0.12 -12.42 27.03
N SER A 12 -1.08 -12.73 27.53
CA SER A 12 -2.32 -12.01 27.19
C SER A 12 -2.40 -10.58 27.76
N VAL A 13 -1.76 -10.30 28.90
CA VAL A 13 -1.95 -9.04 29.65
C VAL A 13 -1.01 -7.89 29.20
N LYS A 14 -0.01 -8.14 28.35
CA LYS A 14 1.06 -7.16 28.06
C LYS A 14 1.06 -6.53 26.66
N SER A 15 -0.10 -6.29 26.04
CA SER A 15 -0.19 -5.51 24.79
C SER A 15 -1.15 -4.32 24.91
N ARG A 16 -0.78 -3.34 25.75
CA ARG A 16 -1.23 -1.95 25.63
C ARG A 16 -0.03 -1.07 25.27
N ARG A 17 0.26 -0.93 23.98
CA ARG A 17 0.75 0.31 23.33
C ARG A 17 1.02 0.05 21.85
N GLY A 18 0.60 1.02 21.04
CA GLY A 18 0.47 0.95 19.59
C GLY A 18 1.66 0.38 18.82
N LYS A 19 1.33 -0.57 17.95
CA LYS A 19 1.76 -0.70 16.54
C LYS A 19 1.04 -1.94 16.02
N ALA A 20 0.69 -1.94 14.73
CA ALA A 20 -0.04 -3.01 14.06
C ALA A 20 0.64 -4.37 14.24
N ALA A 21 0.39 -5.03 15.37
CA ALA A 21 0.63 -6.44 15.55
C ALA A 21 -0.46 -7.11 14.74
N SER A 22 -0.07 -7.72 13.62
CA SER A 22 -0.83 -8.77 12.99
C SER A 22 -1.45 -9.62 14.09
N HIS A 23 -2.77 -9.56 14.25
CA HIS A 23 -3.49 -10.48 15.11
C HIS A 23 -3.13 -11.86 14.61
N ILE A 24 -2.18 -12.53 15.28
CA ILE A 24 -2.05 -13.97 15.19
C ILE A 24 -3.34 -14.44 15.84
N ALA A 25 -4.37 -14.62 15.03
CA ALA A 25 -5.64 -15.13 15.47
C ALA A 25 -5.36 -16.56 15.98
N LEU A 26 -5.15 -16.68 17.29
CA LEU A 26 -5.14 -17.95 18.02
C LEU A 26 -6.50 -18.68 17.96
N SER A 27 -7.43 -18.19 17.13
CA SER A 27 -8.74 -18.76 16.85
C SER A 27 -8.77 -19.58 15.55
N ASP A 28 -7.61 -19.95 14.98
CA ASP A 28 -7.54 -20.98 13.93
C ASP A 28 -7.53 -22.37 14.59
N PRO A 29 -8.66 -23.12 14.61
CA PRO A 29 -8.71 -24.47 15.19
C PRO A 29 -7.70 -25.44 14.55
N GLN A 30 -7.24 -25.12 13.34
CA GLN A 30 -6.19 -25.87 12.66
C GLN A 30 -4.79 -25.54 13.21
N ALA A 31 -4.53 -24.32 13.65
CA ALA A 31 -3.29 -23.94 14.33
C ALA A 31 -3.17 -24.60 15.71
N LEU A 32 -4.28 -24.68 16.46
CA LEU A 32 -4.32 -25.39 17.75
C LEU A 32 -4.06 -26.90 17.60
N LYS A 33 -4.65 -27.56 16.60
CA LYS A 33 -4.37 -28.98 16.29
C LYS A 33 -2.90 -29.20 15.90
N ARG A 34 -2.28 -28.25 15.19
CA ARG A 34 -0.85 -28.31 14.82
C ARG A 34 0.05 -28.16 16.05
N LEU A 35 -0.26 -27.23 16.95
CA LEU A 35 0.47 -27.07 18.21
C LEU A 35 0.36 -28.31 19.08
N GLN A 36 -0.84 -28.89 19.20
CA GLN A 36 -1.06 -30.14 19.93
C GLN A 36 -0.22 -31.30 19.40
N ARG A 37 -0.16 -31.48 18.07
CA ARG A 37 0.72 -32.50 17.45
C ARG A 37 2.20 -32.23 17.70
N ALA A 38 2.64 -30.99 17.55
CA ALA A 38 4.03 -30.61 17.81
C ALA A 38 4.43 -30.84 19.27
N THR A 39 3.52 -30.59 20.23
CA THR A 39 3.75 -30.92 21.64
C THR A 39 3.78 -32.41 21.91
N GLN A 40 2.92 -33.20 21.25
CA GLN A 40 2.93 -34.67 21.38
C GLN A 40 4.22 -35.28 20.83
N ASP A 41 4.73 -34.79 19.70
CA ASP A 41 6.00 -35.23 19.13
C ASP A 41 7.18 -34.89 20.05
N LEU A 42 7.18 -33.68 20.62
CA LEU A 42 8.20 -33.28 21.61
C LEU A 42 8.13 -34.12 22.89
N GLU A 43 6.94 -34.41 23.39
CA GLU A 43 6.74 -35.25 24.58
C GLU A 43 7.19 -36.70 24.34
N ARG A 44 6.97 -37.25 23.14
CA ARG A 44 7.50 -38.57 22.74
C ARG A 44 9.02 -38.58 22.73
N LEU A 45 9.65 -37.58 22.08
CA LEU A 45 11.10 -37.44 22.04
C LEU A 45 11.72 -37.29 23.44
N VAL A 46 11.04 -36.60 24.37
CA VAL A 46 11.47 -36.45 25.76
C VAL A 46 11.34 -37.75 26.55
N LYS A 47 10.26 -38.53 26.34
CA LYS A 47 10.09 -39.85 26.97
C LYS A 47 11.16 -40.84 26.49
N LEU A 48 11.43 -40.86 25.19
CA LEU A 48 12.45 -41.72 24.58
C LEU A 48 13.86 -41.45 25.10
N GLY A 49 14.19 -40.18 25.36
CA GLY A 49 15.47 -39.81 25.98
C GLY A 49 15.59 -40.23 27.44
N LYS A 50 14.46 -40.44 28.14
CA LYS A 50 14.42 -40.94 29.52
C LYS A 50 14.42 -42.46 29.60
N ASP A 51 13.87 -43.14 28.59
CA ASP A 51 13.73 -44.61 28.55
C ASP A 51 15.04 -45.35 28.15
N GLY A 52 16.15 -44.64 27.93
CA GLY A 52 17.47 -45.26 27.72
C GLY A 52 17.61 -46.09 26.44
N ARG A 53 16.71 -45.92 25.46
CA ARG A 53 16.81 -46.60 24.16
C ARG A 53 18.07 -46.19 23.39
N ASN A 54 18.53 -47.09 22.51
CA ASN A 54 19.74 -46.95 21.71
C ASN A 54 19.78 -45.56 21.02
N LYS A 55 20.90 -44.84 21.13
CA LYS A 55 21.05 -43.47 20.60
C LYS A 55 20.70 -43.36 19.09
N ARG A 56 20.80 -44.45 18.34
CA ARG A 56 20.46 -44.53 16.90
C ARG A 56 18.96 -44.38 16.66
N ASP A 57 18.12 -45.12 17.38
CA ASP A 57 16.66 -45.07 17.23
C ASP A 57 16.11 -43.66 17.51
N LEU A 58 16.70 -42.98 18.50
CA LEU A 58 16.32 -41.61 18.88
C LEU A 58 16.75 -40.56 17.83
N LEU A 59 17.84 -40.82 17.10
CA LEU A 59 18.30 -39.98 16.00
C LEU A 59 17.43 -40.19 14.76
N GLU A 60 17.05 -41.43 14.44
CA GLU A 60 16.15 -41.74 13.32
C GLU A 60 14.78 -41.08 13.51
N GLU A 61 14.16 -41.18 14.70
CA GLU A 61 12.86 -40.55 14.94
C GLU A 61 12.92 -39.01 14.89
N ARG A 62 14.05 -38.41 15.29
CA ARG A 62 14.29 -36.96 15.15
C ARG A 62 14.43 -36.55 13.69
N LEU A 63 15.17 -37.32 12.89
CA LEU A 63 15.32 -37.11 11.44
C LEU A 63 13.94 -37.13 10.77
N ASP A 64 13.11 -38.12 11.09
CA ASP A 64 11.75 -38.26 10.60
C ASP A 64 10.87 -37.02 10.88
N VAL A 65 10.94 -36.48 12.10
CA VAL A 65 10.18 -35.27 12.48
C VAL A 65 10.69 -34.04 11.72
N VAL A 66 12.01 -33.91 11.57
CA VAL A 66 12.63 -32.81 10.82
C VAL A 66 12.26 -32.88 9.35
N ASP A 67 12.26 -34.06 8.73
CA ASP A 67 11.91 -34.25 7.33
C ASP A 67 10.44 -33.93 7.06
N ARG A 68 9.52 -34.39 7.93
CA ARG A 68 8.09 -34.03 7.84
C ARG A 68 7.87 -32.53 7.95
N ARG A 69 8.60 -31.85 8.85
CA ARG A 69 8.57 -30.38 8.96
C ARG A 69 9.18 -29.72 7.72
N GLY A 70 10.25 -30.25 7.17
CA GLY A 70 10.89 -29.78 5.94
C GLY A 70 9.92 -29.80 4.76
N ILE A 71 9.20 -30.91 4.57
CA ILE A 71 8.18 -31.06 3.52
C ILE A 71 7.05 -30.04 3.73
N TYR A 72 6.57 -29.88 4.96
CA TYR A 72 5.51 -28.92 5.28
C TYR A 72 5.94 -27.48 5.01
N ASN A 73 7.12 -27.09 5.49
CA ASN A 73 7.67 -25.75 5.30
C ASN A 73 7.87 -25.47 3.81
N LYS A 74 8.38 -26.43 3.03
CA LYS A 74 8.53 -26.30 1.56
C LYS A 74 7.20 -26.05 0.87
N LYS A 75 6.12 -26.72 1.29
CA LYS A 75 4.76 -26.45 0.76
C LYS A 75 4.28 -25.05 1.10
N LYS A 76 4.51 -24.59 2.34
CA LYS A 76 4.12 -23.26 2.80
C LYS A 76 4.89 -22.15 2.10
N VAL A 77 6.20 -22.30 1.91
CA VAL A 77 7.02 -21.36 1.16
C VAL A 77 6.53 -21.26 -0.28
N LYS A 78 6.29 -22.40 -0.97
CA LYS A 78 5.72 -22.40 -2.32
C LYS A 78 4.36 -21.71 -2.41
N GLN A 79 3.52 -21.86 -1.38
CA GLN A 79 2.23 -21.18 -1.34
C GLN A 79 2.42 -19.67 -1.20
N ALA A 80 3.26 -19.23 -0.26
CA ALA A 80 3.57 -17.81 -0.05
C ALA A 80 4.21 -17.16 -1.29
N GLU A 81 5.09 -17.88 -2.00
CA GLU A 81 5.69 -17.43 -3.26
C GLU A 81 4.63 -17.18 -4.34
N LYS A 82 3.65 -18.09 -4.49
CA LYS A 82 2.54 -17.91 -5.43
C LYS A 82 1.68 -16.71 -5.07
N GLU A 83 1.37 -16.54 -3.79
CA GLU A 83 0.59 -15.39 -3.30
C GLU A 83 1.34 -14.08 -3.54
N ASN A 84 2.64 -14.03 -3.24
CA ASN A 84 3.50 -12.87 -3.51
C ASN A 84 3.56 -12.54 -5.00
N HIS A 85 3.67 -13.54 -5.88
CA HIS A 85 3.66 -13.34 -7.33
C HIS A 85 2.35 -12.72 -7.81
N LEU A 86 1.22 -13.19 -7.27
CA LEU A 86 -0.09 -12.62 -7.60
C LEU A 86 -0.24 -11.18 -7.09
N LEU A 87 0.28 -10.88 -5.90
CA LEU A 87 0.28 -9.53 -5.34
C LEU A 87 1.16 -8.58 -6.16
N ALA A 88 2.35 -9.01 -6.56
CA ALA A 88 3.23 -8.23 -7.44
C ALA A 88 2.51 -7.86 -8.75
N LYS A 89 1.89 -8.84 -9.42
CA LYS A 89 1.08 -8.58 -10.63
C LYS A 89 -0.11 -7.65 -10.39
N ARG A 90 -0.67 -7.59 -9.19
CA ARG A 90 -1.75 -6.64 -8.86
C ARG A 90 -1.18 -5.24 -8.67
N ILE A 91 -0.04 -5.12 -7.99
CA ILE A 91 0.67 -3.85 -7.82
C ILE A 91 1.07 -3.29 -9.18
N ASP A 92 1.64 -4.08 -10.07
CA ASP A 92 2.02 -3.64 -11.42
C ASP A 92 0.82 -3.10 -12.21
N ARG A 93 -0.34 -3.79 -12.14
CA ARG A 93 -1.57 -3.33 -12.77
C ARG A 93 -2.07 -2.01 -12.17
N ILE A 94 -1.96 -1.82 -10.86
CA ILE A 94 -2.35 -0.59 -10.19
C ILE A 94 -1.40 0.56 -10.60
N ILE A 95 -0.09 0.31 -10.58
CA ILE A 95 0.92 1.29 -11.00
C ILE A 95 0.70 1.67 -12.46
N HIS A 96 0.41 0.73 -13.34
CA HIS A 96 0.15 1.01 -14.75
C HIS A 96 -1.09 1.89 -14.93
N LYS A 97 -2.17 1.64 -14.18
CA LYS A 97 -3.38 2.47 -14.22
C LYS A 97 -3.18 3.89 -13.71
N ILE A 98 -2.37 4.03 -12.66
CA ILE A 98 -2.12 5.32 -12.01
C ILE A 98 -1.01 6.11 -12.74
N GLY A 99 -0.15 5.41 -13.48
CA GLY A 99 0.98 6.01 -14.19
C GLY A 99 2.15 6.38 -13.26
N PRO A 100 3.29 6.80 -13.84
CA PRO A 100 4.54 7.02 -13.11
C PRO A 100 4.49 8.19 -12.10
N ARG A 101 3.54 9.13 -12.28
CA ARG A 101 3.40 10.30 -11.40
C ARG A 101 2.39 10.12 -10.29
N GLY A 102 1.72 8.96 -10.20
CA GLY A 102 0.70 8.76 -9.20
C GLY A 102 -0.60 9.52 -9.51
N LEU A 103 -1.57 9.39 -8.60
CA LEU A 103 -2.76 10.25 -8.55
C LEU A 103 -2.43 11.74 -8.35
N LYS A 104 -1.18 12.09 -8.02
CA LYS A 104 -0.75 13.48 -7.82
C LYS A 104 -0.92 14.32 -9.08
N LYS A 105 -0.67 13.74 -10.27
CA LYS A 105 -0.86 14.45 -11.54
C LYS A 105 -2.35 14.74 -11.77
N ASP A 106 -3.19 13.72 -11.66
CA ASP A 106 -4.63 13.82 -11.88
C ASP A 106 -5.29 14.81 -10.89
N LEU A 107 -4.91 14.74 -9.62
CA LEU A 107 -5.39 15.67 -8.60
C LEU A 107 -4.94 17.11 -8.86
N ARG A 108 -3.70 17.32 -9.31
CA ARG A 108 -3.20 18.64 -9.71
C ARG A 108 -3.99 19.16 -10.91
N GLU A 109 -4.24 18.33 -11.92
CA GLU A 109 -5.00 18.73 -13.11
C GLU A 109 -6.43 19.12 -12.76
N LEU A 110 -7.12 18.29 -11.96
CA LEU A 110 -8.45 18.55 -11.45
C LEU A 110 -8.52 19.83 -10.62
N SER A 111 -7.55 20.03 -9.71
CA SER A 111 -7.48 21.24 -8.88
C SER A 111 -7.42 22.51 -9.73
N ILE A 112 -6.59 22.51 -10.78
CA ILE A 112 -6.48 23.65 -11.67
C ILE A 112 -7.77 23.84 -12.50
N MET A 113 -8.40 22.78 -12.99
CA MET A 113 -9.68 22.87 -13.70
C MET A 113 -10.77 23.44 -12.80
N MET A 114 -10.87 22.98 -11.56
CA MET A 114 -11.83 23.48 -10.58
C MET A 114 -11.63 24.97 -10.29
N GLN A 115 -10.38 25.42 -10.12
CA GLN A 115 -10.07 26.84 -9.98
C GLN A 115 -10.46 27.65 -11.23
N ALA A 116 -10.23 27.12 -12.43
CA ALA A 116 -10.65 27.79 -13.66
C ALA A 116 -12.18 27.92 -13.75
N THR A 117 -12.92 26.87 -13.43
CA THR A 117 -14.39 26.89 -13.37
C THR A 117 -14.90 27.86 -12.33
N GLN A 118 -14.29 27.91 -11.13
CA GLN A 118 -14.65 28.88 -10.10
C GLN A 118 -14.46 30.32 -10.58
N ARG A 119 -13.34 30.63 -11.25
CA ARG A 119 -13.11 31.97 -11.82
C ARG A 119 -14.15 32.31 -12.89
N ALA A 120 -14.49 31.36 -13.76
CA ALA A 120 -15.47 31.59 -14.83
C ALA A 120 -16.90 31.80 -14.31
N LEU A 121 -17.30 31.11 -13.24
CA LEU A 121 -18.67 31.17 -12.71
C LEU A 121 -18.89 32.32 -11.72
N PHE A 122 -17.86 32.68 -10.93
CA PHE A 122 -18.04 33.57 -9.78
C PHE A 122 -17.29 34.90 -9.85
N LEU A 123 -16.42 35.10 -10.84
CA LEU A 123 -15.69 36.37 -10.98
C LEU A 123 -16.10 37.08 -12.26
N ASP A 124 -16.49 38.35 -12.12
CA ASP A 124 -16.67 39.25 -13.25
C ASP A 124 -15.31 39.90 -13.61
N PRO A 125 -14.75 39.63 -14.80
CA PRO A 125 -13.47 40.20 -15.22
C PRO A 125 -13.52 41.72 -15.43
N THR A 126 -14.70 42.31 -15.65
CA THR A 126 -14.85 43.74 -15.91
C THR A 126 -14.84 44.57 -14.62
N ALA A 127 -15.25 43.98 -13.50
CA ALA A 127 -15.28 44.61 -12.19
C ALA A 127 -13.92 44.60 -11.45
N LEU A 128 -12.93 43.85 -11.95
CA LEU A 128 -11.63 43.68 -11.31
C LEU A 128 -10.56 44.64 -11.88
N SER A 129 -9.71 45.17 -11.01
CA SER A 129 -8.53 45.96 -11.41
C SER A 129 -7.38 45.06 -11.91
N TYR A 130 -6.43 45.65 -12.63
CA TYR A 130 -5.17 44.97 -12.96
C TYR A 130 -4.33 44.73 -11.68
N PRO A 131 -3.59 43.59 -11.58
CA PRO A 131 -3.48 42.51 -12.56
C PRO A 131 -4.55 41.40 -12.40
N HIS A 132 -5.45 41.52 -11.42
CA HIS A 132 -6.44 40.48 -11.10
C HIS A 132 -7.37 40.17 -12.28
N LYS A 133 -7.71 41.19 -13.08
CA LYS A 133 -8.43 41.04 -14.35
C LYS A 133 -7.77 40.07 -15.35
N LEU A 134 -6.43 39.98 -15.37
CA LEU A 134 -5.73 39.01 -16.23
C LEU A 134 -5.78 37.60 -15.62
N SER A 135 -5.66 37.50 -14.29
CA SER A 135 -5.65 36.22 -13.59
C SER A 135 -6.96 35.46 -13.72
N THR A 136 -8.09 36.16 -13.87
CA THR A 136 -9.41 35.55 -14.12
C THR A 136 -9.55 34.98 -15.52
N ARG A 137 -8.78 35.48 -16.49
CA ARG A 137 -8.79 35.05 -17.89
C ARG A 137 -7.87 33.87 -18.21
N ARG A 138 -7.16 33.31 -17.23
CA ARG A 138 -6.35 32.09 -17.39
C ARG A 138 -7.22 30.93 -17.90
N PHE A 139 -7.05 30.55 -19.17
CA PHE A 139 -7.85 29.52 -19.83
C PHE A 139 -7.26 28.14 -19.60
N LYS A 140 -7.85 27.35 -18.69
CA LYS A 140 -7.69 25.90 -18.72
C LYS A 140 -8.94 25.13 -19.14
N LEU A 141 -10.08 25.80 -19.22
CA LEU A 141 -11.34 25.17 -19.68
C LEU A 141 -11.27 24.74 -21.16
N PHE A 142 -10.49 25.45 -21.98
CA PHE A 142 -10.38 25.19 -23.43
C PHE A 142 -8.94 25.15 -23.97
N SER A 143 -7.91 25.41 -23.15
CA SER A 143 -6.49 25.30 -23.54
C SER A 143 -5.71 24.43 -22.54
N GLN A 144 -4.65 23.77 -23.05
CA GLN A 144 -3.70 22.98 -22.25
C GLN A 144 -2.80 23.87 -21.39
N ASN A 145 -2.50 25.09 -21.83
CA ASN A 145 -1.64 26.04 -21.15
C ASN A 145 -2.46 27.18 -20.57
N GLU A 146 -2.34 27.39 -19.26
CA GLU A 146 -3.02 28.51 -18.58
C GLU A 146 -2.57 29.89 -19.08
N GLU A 147 -1.37 29.95 -19.67
CA GLU A 147 -0.74 31.17 -20.19
C GLU A 147 -1.41 31.66 -21.47
N ASP A 148 -1.97 30.78 -22.29
CA ASP A 148 -2.63 31.16 -23.56
C ASP A 148 -3.80 32.12 -23.33
N GLY A 149 -4.49 32.01 -22.19
CA GLY A 149 -5.57 32.94 -21.86
C GLY A 149 -5.13 34.29 -21.34
N ILE A 150 -3.95 34.35 -20.73
CA ILE A 150 -3.32 35.62 -20.41
C ILE A 150 -2.85 36.27 -21.71
N THR A 151 -2.21 35.49 -22.58
CA THR A 151 -1.73 35.94 -23.89
C THR A 151 -2.86 36.48 -24.76
N HIS A 152 -3.99 35.76 -24.88
CA HIS A 152 -5.18 36.25 -25.60
C HIS A 152 -5.76 37.51 -24.96
N ALA A 153 -5.84 37.56 -23.62
CA ALA A 153 -6.33 38.75 -22.92
C ALA A 153 -5.46 39.99 -23.16
N ILE A 154 -4.14 39.80 -23.23
CA ILE A 154 -3.19 40.85 -23.57
C ILE A 154 -3.37 41.24 -25.04
N PHE A 155 -3.51 40.28 -25.95
CA PHE A 155 -3.74 40.56 -27.37
C PHE A 155 -5.02 41.36 -27.62
N ASP A 156 -6.11 41.06 -26.93
CA ASP A 156 -7.34 41.87 -27.04
C ASP A 156 -7.09 43.33 -26.64
N THR A 157 -6.30 43.55 -25.58
CA THR A 157 -6.04 44.90 -25.06
C THR A 157 -5.04 45.72 -25.87
N VAL A 158 -4.01 45.09 -26.44
CA VAL A 158 -2.99 45.81 -27.24
C VAL A 158 -3.37 45.81 -28.74
N GLY A 159 -4.17 44.83 -29.18
CA GLY A 159 -4.66 44.68 -30.54
C GLY A 159 -5.70 45.69 -30.99
N GLU A 160 -6.43 46.30 -30.05
CA GLU A 160 -7.33 47.44 -30.34
C GLU A 160 -6.57 48.68 -30.88
N GLY A 161 -5.28 48.85 -30.54
CA GLY A 161 -4.51 50.05 -30.90
C GLY A 161 -3.66 49.92 -32.15
N SER A 162 -2.92 48.81 -32.33
CA SER A 162 -1.82 48.77 -33.32
C SER A 162 -1.80 47.58 -34.29
N ARG A 163 -2.61 46.52 -34.05
CA ARG A 163 -2.68 45.28 -34.87
C ARG A 163 -1.31 44.74 -35.37
N ARG A 164 -0.22 44.99 -34.66
CA ARG A 164 1.14 44.58 -35.03
C ARG A 164 1.77 43.88 -33.84
N PHE A 165 1.90 42.56 -33.95
CA PHE A 165 2.62 41.74 -32.97
C PHE A 165 3.52 40.75 -33.67
N VAL A 166 4.66 40.50 -33.04
CA VAL A 166 5.58 39.42 -33.37
C VAL A 166 5.67 38.55 -32.12
N GLU A 167 5.23 37.30 -32.23
CA GLU A 167 5.45 36.28 -31.21
C GLU A 167 6.88 35.76 -31.35
N ILE A 168 7.66 35.84 -30.26
CA ILE A 168 8.97 35.18 -30.17
C ILE A 168 8.74 33.95 -29.32
N GLY A 169 8.77 32.78 -29.97
CA GLY A 169 8.51 31.47 -29.35
C GLY A 169 9.57 31.04 -28.34
#